data_AF-A0A5N9CYX3-F1
#
_entry.id   AF-A0A5N9CYX3-F1
#
_cell.length_a   1.000
_cell.length_b   1.000
_cell.length_c   1.000
_cell.angle_alpha   90.00
_cell.angle_beta   90.00
_cell.angle_gamma   90.00
#
_symmetry.space_group_name_H-M   'P 1'
#
loop_
_entity.id
_entity.type
_entity.pdbx_description
1 polymer ?
#
loop_
_entity_poly.entity_id
_entity_poly.type
_entity_poly.pdbx_seq_one_letter_code
_entity_poly.pdbx_strand_id
1 'polypeptide(L)'
;MLDQRMTEENKDEIETAENPQSAADEPAPETVKAQLQDTAPGIARDAEAAVAFPVQVTAALEYAAVNQYEYGPRLHDVELTWDVVSAEAMVNDIVRVRLQYSPATSFRGDPGVEYMDVDPDGAILARRQVRVPKENKPVVLMGITALSVVLAVFVISLMTVLKPESGDPLYVAGRVLWIRAERPVAEQNIIYTGASTSGKKITWEMNPVDAENNVLVYVKVRLINQSSGTASMLIDENAADLLDGNRKSYQPLNSITNAHTADAGTEVNVAGFIPMWGSIELNNGQEVSGMLVFELPRGSSFTELRWNASDSAIIRYR
;
A
#
# COMPACT_ATOMS: atom_id res chain seq x y z
N MET A 1 -9.97 40.79 -37.09
CA MET A 1 -9.98 40.43 -35.66
C MET A 1 -8.70 39.65 -35.41
N LEU A 2 -7.70 40.30 -34.81
CA LEU A 2 -6.41 39.72 -34.47
C LEU A 2 -6.47 39.05 -33.08
N ASP A 3 -6.16 37.76 -33.06
CA ASP A 3 -5.03 37.13 -32.35
C ASP A 3 -4.44 37.85 -31.11
N GLN A 4 -4.32 37.13 -29.96
CA GLN A 4 -3.05 36.80 -29.28
C GLN A 4 -3.21 36.36 -27.81
N ARG A 5 -2.40 35.35 -27.45
CA ARG A 5 -2.03 34.91 -26.09
C ARG A 5 -1.17 35.96 -25.37
N MET A 6 -1.28 36.06 -24.04
CA MET A 6 -0.26 36.61 -23.09
C MET A 6 -0.68 36.18 -21.67
N THR A 7 0.14 35.92 -20.64
CA THR A 7 1.51 35.39 -20.40
C THR A 7 1.61 35.29 -18.86
N GLU A 8 2.52 34.46 -18.36
CA GLU A 8 2.94 34.44 -16.95
C GLU A 8 3.49 35.80 -16.46
N GLU A 9 3.69 35.83 -15.13
CA GLU A 9 4.74 36.58 -14.42
C GLU A 9 4.36 37.99 -13.93
N ASN A 10 4.17 38.12 -12.61
CA ASN A 10 4.91 39.16 -11.91
C ASN A 10 5.26 38.71 -10.48
N LYS A 11 6.54 38.44 -10.32
CA LYS A 11 7.27 38.17 -9.09
C LYS A 11 8.07 39.44 -8.80
N ASP A 12 8.36 39.66 -7.52
CA ASP A 12 9.39 40.54 -6.98
C ASP A 12 9.07 42.05 -6.88
N GLU A 13 8.78 42.47 -5.64
CA GLU A 13 9.43 43.65 -5.06
C GLU A 13 9.80 43.32 -3.60
N ILE A 14 11.09 43.04 -3.40
CA ILE A 14 11.82 43.08 -2.13
C ILE A 14 12.91 44.14 -2.32
N GLU A 15 13.34 44.74 -1.20
CA GLU A 15 14.43 45.72 -0.96
C GLU A 15 13.90 47.15 -0.79
N THR A 16 14.20 47.90 0.29
CA THR A 16 15.45 48.01 1.09
C THR A 16 15.04 48.54 2.49
N ALA A 17 15.57 48.12 3.65
CA ALA A 17 16.93 48.41 4.11
C ALA A 17 17.35 47.61 5.38
N GLU A 18 18.66 47.36 5.45
CA GLU A 18 19.52 46.65 6.43
C GLU A 18 19.51 47.26 7.86
N ASN A 19 19.40 46.50 8.99
CA ASN A 19 20.41 45.74 9.82
C ASN A 19 21.20 46.63 10.84
N PRO A 20 21.83 46.17 11.98
CA PRO A 20 21.87 44.86 12.68
C PRO A 20 21.75 44.87 14.26
N GLN A 21 21.92 43.68 14.87
CA GLN A 21 22.21 43.32 16.29
C GLN A 21 21.00 43.21 17.25
N SER A 22 20.88 42.23 18.16
CA SER A 22 21.81 41.28 18.81
C SER A 22 21.02 40.10 19.40
N ALA A 23 21.69 38.96 19.56
CA ALA A 23 21.20 37.73 20.19
C ALA A 23 20.78 37.90 21.67
N ALA A 24 19.76 37.14 22.10
CA ALA A 24 19.67 36.50 23.43
C ALA A 24 18.40 35.64 23.55
N ASP A 25 18.62 34.35 23.79
CA ASP A 25 17.85 33.37 24.58
C ASP A 25 16.31 33.29 24.51
N GLU A 26 15.85 32.13 24.03
CA GLU A 26 14.59 31.50 24.42
C GLU A 26 14.54 31.26 25.95
N PRO A 27 13.43 31.52 26.64
CA PRO A 27 13.21 30.92 27.94
C PRO A 27 12.44 29.59 27.81
N ALA A 28 13.06 28.58 28.41
CA ALA A 28 12.51 27.26 28.72
C ALA A 28 11.22 27.32 29.59
N PRO A 29 10.44 26.23 29.67
CA PRO A 29 9.06 26.24 30.16
C PRO A 29 9.00 26.02 31.68
N GLU A 30 9.37 27.02 32.50
CA GLU A 30 9.20 26.90 33.96
C GLU A 30 8.59 28.12 34.67
N THR A 31 8.24 29.21 33.98
CA THR A 31 7.89 30.47 34.66
C THR A 31 6.41 30.84 34.75
N VAL A 32 5.46 29.91 34.53
CA VAL A 32 4.01 30.22 34.69
C VAL A 32 3.43 29.73 36.03
N LYS A 33 4.23 29.12 36.92
CA LYS A 33 3.75 28.70 38.26
C LYS A 33 3.80 29.79 39.34
N ALA A 34 4.18 31.02 39.04
CA ALA A 34 4.26 32.07 40.07
C ALA A 34 3.69 33.39 39.55
N GLN A 35 2.36 33.54 39.62
CA GLN A 35 1.68 34.84 39.79
C GLN A 35 0.17 34.64 40.03
N LEU A 36 -0.17 33.97 41.13
CA LEU A 36 -1.49 34.06 41.78
C LEU A 36 -1.29 34.04 43.30
N GLN A 37 -0.42 34.90 43.79
CA GLN A 37 -0.40 35.28 45.20
C GLN A 37 -0.60 36.79 45.25
N ASP A 38 -1.87 37.18 45.12
CA ASP A 38 -2.35 38.42 45.68
C ASP A 38 -3.57 38.04 46.53
N THR A 39 -3.43 38.19 47.84
CA THR A 39 -4.44 37.86 48.84
C THR A 39 -5.41 39.03 48.91
N ALA A 40 -6.22 39.20 47.87
CA ALA A 40 -7.32 40.16 47.89
C ALA A 40 -8.35 39.69 48.96
N PRO A 41 -8.80 40.57 49.88
CA PRO A 41 -9.82 40.21 50.85
C PRO A 41 -11.10 39.81 50.11
N GLY A 42 -11.55 38.57 50.29
CA GLY A 42 -12.80 38.06 49.71
C GLY A 42 -12.68 36.88 48.73
N ILE A 43 -11.47 36.34 48.47
CA ILE A 43 -11.28 35.15 47.63
C ILE A 43 -10.91 33.94 48.49
N ALA A 44 -11.76 32.91 48.48
CA ALA A 44 -11.47 31.60 49.03
C ALA A 44 -11.10 30.62 47.90
N ARG A 45 -10.11 29.73 48.11
CA ARG A 45 -9.61 28.81 47.08
C ARG A 45 -9.83 27.35 47.45
N ASP A 46 -9.97 26.52 46.43
CA ASP A 46 -10.07 25.06 46.59
C ASP A 46 -11.09 24.65 47.68
N ALA A 47 -10.68 23.84 48.65
CA ALA A 47 -11.54 23.39 49.74
C ALA A 47 -12.03 24.54 50.65
N GLU A 48 -11.30 25.64 50.77
CA GLU A 48 -11.70 26.80 51.57
C GLU A 48 -12.92 27.50 50.96
N ALA A 49 -13.09 27.45 49.64
CA ALA A 49 -14.25 28.02 48.96
C ALA A 49 -15.57 27.43 49.45
N ALA A 50 -15.61 26.10 49.64
CA ALA A 50 -16.80 25.42 50.14
C ALA A 50 -17.09 25.72 51.62
N VAL A 51 -16.07 26.10 52.40
CA VAL A 51 -16.23 26.52 53.80
C VAL A 51 -16.70 27.96 53.90
N ALA A 52 -16.14 28.86 53.07
CA ALA A 52 -16.46 30.27 53.07
C ALA A 52 -17.84 30.58 52.46
N PHE A 53 -18.22 29.84 51.41
CA PHE A 53 -19.45 30.07 50.64
C PHE A 53 -20.21 28.75 50.36
N PRO A 54 -20.70 28.05 51.40
CA PRO A 54 -21.23 26.70 51.27
C PRO A 54 -22.48 26.61 50.37
N VAL A 55 -23.38 27.60 50.45
CA VAL A 55 -24.61 27.64 49.65
C VAL A 55 -24.26 27.81 48.17
N GLN A 56 -23.42 28.79 47.85
CA GLN A 56 -23.10 29.16 46.47
C GLN A 56 -22.24 28.10 45.77
N VAL A 57 -21.29 27.50 46.48
CA VAL A 57 -20.47 26.41 45.93
C VAL A 57 -21.31 25.16 45.67
N THR A 58 -22.21 24.81 46.60
CA THR A 58 -23.13 23.66 46.40
C THR A 58 -24.05 23.90 45.21
N ALA A 59 -24.68 25.08 45.14
CA ALA A 59 -25.55 25.45 44.03
C ALA A 59 -24.83 25.43 42.67
N ALA A 60 -23.59 25.92 42.61
CA ALA A 60 -22.80 25.89 41.38
C ALA A 60 -22.47 24.46 40.92
N LEU A 61 -22.08 23.57 41.85
CA LEU A 61 -21.79 22.16 41.55
C LEU A 61 -23.05 21.41 41.10
N GLU A 62 -24.17 21.58 41.80
CA GLU A 62 -25.46 20.96 41.43
C GLU A 62 -25.95 21.45 40.07
N TYR A 63 -25.87 22.76 39.84
CA TYR A 63 -26.24 23.34 38.55
C TYR A 63 -25.36 22.80 37.42
N ALA A 64 -24.05 22.72 37.62
CA ALA A 64 -23.12 22.16 36.66
C ALA A 64 -23.42 20.69 36.34
N ALA A 65 -23.75 19.89 37.35
CA ALA A 65 -24.04 18.47 37.22
C ALA A 65 -25.39 18.18 36.53
N VAL A 66 -26.42 19.01 36.76
CA VAL A 66 -27.74 18.85 36.15
C VAL A 66 -27.78 19.34 34.70
N ASN A 67 -27.00 20.38 34.37
CA ASN A 67 -27.03 21.04 33.05
C ASN A 67 -25.89 20.58 32.12
N GLN A 68 -25.70 19.26 31.97
CA GLN A 68 -24.63 18.69 31.14
C GLN A 68 -24.75 19.05 29.65
N TYR A 69 -25.98 19.25 29.15
CA TYR A 69 -26.22 19.63 27.76
C TYR A 69 -25.52 20.95 27.37
N GLU A 70 -25.30 21.85 28.33
CA GLU A 70 -24.67 23.15 28.11
C GLU A 70 -23.15 23.07 27.84
N TYR A 71 -22.51 21.91 28.07
CA TYR A 71 -21.10 21.70 27.67
C TYR A 71 -20.94 21.33 26.18
N GLY A 72 -22.07 21.19 25.47
CA GLY A 72 -22.12 21.01 24.03
C GLY A 72 -21.99 19.55 23.57
N PRO A 73 -22.13 19.31 22.26
CA PRO A 73 -22.33 17.96 21.70
C PRO A 73 -21.21 16.96 22.00
N ARG A 74 -19.98 17.44 22.24
CA ARG A 74 -18.83 16.57 22.52
C ARG A 74 -18.77 16.08 23.96
N LEU A 75 -19.41 16.79 24.90
CA LEU A 75 -19.28 16.54 26.33
C LEU A 75 -20.61 16.23 27.01
N HIS A 76 -21.75 16.51 26.37
CA HIS A 76 -23.07 16.29 26.99
C HIS A 76 -23.41 14.84 27.34
N ASP A 77 -22.82 13.87 26.62
CA ASP A 77 -23.00 12.43 26.84
C ASP A 77 -21.80 11.80 27.59
N VAL A 78 -20.84 12.62 28.01
CA VAL A 78 -19.62 12.16 28.69
C VAL A 78 -19.76 12.44 30.17
N GLU A 79 -19.44 11.46 31.01
CA GLU A 79 -19.37 11.67 32.45
C GLU A 79 -18.28 12.71 32.78
N LEU A 80 -18.68 13.83 33.39
CA LEU A 80 -17.79 14.92 33.77
C LEU A 80 -17.54 14.94 35.27
N THR A 81 -16.39 15.46 35.65
CA THR A 81 -16.00 15.77 37.03
C THR A 81 -15.78 17.27 37.14
N TRP A 82 -16.10 17.83 38.31
CA TRP A 82 -15.94 19.26 38.61
C TRP A 82 -15.14 19.45 39.89
N ASP A 83 -14.13 20.31 39.82
CA ASP A 83 -13.32 20.72 40.95
C ASP A 83 -13.50 22.22 41.19
N VAL A 84 -13.73 22.60 42.44
CA VAL A 84 -13.86 24.01 42.83
C VAL A 84 -12.46 24.62 42.88
N VAL A 85 -12.23 25.67 42.09
CA VAL A 85 -10.94 26.38 42.04
C VAL A 85 -10.94 27.57 42.99
N SER A 86 -12.02 28.35 42.99
CA SER A 86 -12.15 29.53 43.84
C SER A 86 -13.58 29.99 43.98
N ALA A 87 -13.90 30.65 45.09
CA ALA A 87 -15.11 31.44 45.28
C ALA A 87 -14.72 32.86 45.72
N GLU A 88 -15.24 33.86 45.01
CA GLU A 88 -14.90 35.27 45.22
C GLU A 88 -16.17 36.07 45.52
N ALA A 89 -16.19 36.76 46.66
CA ALA A 89 -17.26 37.69 46.99
C ALA A 89 -17.26 38.88 46.03
N MET A 90 -18.42 39.17 45.46
CA MET A 90 -18.68 40.28 44.56
C MET A 90 -19.60 41.31 45.23
N VAL A 91 -20.03 42.32 44.47
CA VAL A 91 -20.99 43.33 44.92
C VAL A 91 -22.38 42.69 45.11
N ASN A 92 -23.16 43.18 46.07
CA ASN A 92 -24.53 42.72 46.39
C ASN A 92 -24.60 41.27 46.88
N ASP A 93 -23.61 40.82 47.66
CA ASP A 93 -23.54 39.48 48.24
C ASP A 93 -23.55 38.33 47.21
N ILE A 94 -23.28 38.65 45.95
CA ILE A 94 -23.07 37.68 44.88
C ILE A 94 -21.70 37.03 45.08
N VAL A 95 -21.59 35.73 44.85
CA VAL A 95 -20.32 35.00 44.88
C VAL A 95 -20.04 34.44 43.48
N ARG A 96 -18.86 34.74 42.96
CA ARG A 96 -18.36 34.11 41.74
C ARG A 96 -17.64 32.82 42.09
N VAL A 97 -18.28 31.69 41.78
CA VAL A 97 -17.68 30.36 41.93
C VAL A 97 -17.04 29.96 40.61
N ARG A 98 -15.74 29.63 40.65
CA ARG A 98 -14.98 29.15 39.50
C ARG A 98 -14.73 27.65 39.64
N LEU A 99 -15.11 26.91 38.61
CA LEU A 99 -14.96 25.46 38.52
C LEU A 99 -13.99 25.08 37.41
N GLN A 100 -13.24 24.00 37.64
CA GLN A 100 -12.58 23.23 36.60
C GLN A 100 -13.41 22.00 36.28
N TYR A 101 -13.43 21.59 35.03
CA TYR A 101 -14.16 20.39 34.64
C TYR A 101 -13.43 19.58 33.57
N SER A 102 -13.55 18.26 33.63
CA SER A 102 -12.98 17.33 32.65
C SER A 102 -13.73 16.00 32.60
N PRO A 103 -13.63 15.24 31.49
CA PRO A 103 -14.11 13.86 31.44
C PRO A 103 -13.55 13.02 32.59
N ALA A 104 -14.41 12.23 33.24
CA ALA A 104 -14.08 11.43 34.40
C ALA A 104 -13.08 10.30 34.10
N THR A 105 -13.07 9.80 32.85
CA THR A 105 -12.27 8.65 32.45
C THR A 105 -11.28 8.99 31.35
N SER A 106 -10.05 8.49 31.50
CA SER A 106 -8.99 8.52 30.47
C SER A 106 -8.62 9.90 29.91
N PHE A 107 -9.03 10.99 30.56
CA PHE A 107 -8.69 12.34 30.11
C PHE A 107 -7.22 12.65 30.36
N ARG A 108 -6.51 13.05 29.30
CA ARG A 108 -5.12 13.53 29.36
C ARG A 108 -5.03 14.84 28.58
N GLY A 109 -5.05 15.95 29.29
CA GLY A 109 -5.05 17.27 28.68
C GLY A 109 -5.32 18.37 29.68
N ASP A 110 -5.63 19.56 29.17
CA ASP A 110 -5.96 20.72 29.98
C ASP A 110 -7.46 20.73 30.31
N PRO A 111 -7.87 20.81 31.59
CA PRO A 111 -9.28 20.85 31.96
C PRO A 111 -9.97 22.13 31.48
N GLY A 112 -11.28 22.03 31.31
CA GLY A 112 -12.16 23.18 31.11
C GLY A 112 -12.19 24.07 32.35
N VAL A 113 -12.56 25.33 32.16
CA VAL A 113 -12.74 26.30 33.25
C VAL A 113 -14.01 27.07 32.98
N GLU A 114 -14.85 27.20 33.99
CA GLU A 114 -16.03 28.04 33.97
C GLU A 114 -16.19 28.81 35.27
N TYR A 115 -17.05 29.82 35.26
CA TYR A 115 -17.52 30.44 36.49
C TYR A 115 -19.03 30.66 36.45
N MET A 116 -19.61 30.71 37.65
CA MET A 116 -21.01 31.05 37.88
C MET A 116 -21.08 32.16 38.92
N ASP A 117 -21.92 33.16 38.67
CA ASP A 117 -22.24 34.20 39.64
C ASP A 117 -23.52 33.76 40.35
N VAL A 118 -23.43 33.56 41.66
CA VAL A 118 -24.48 32.94 42.48
C VAL A 118 -24.90 33.92 43.58
N ASP A 119 -26.20 34.11 43.75
CA ASP A 119 -26.74 34.98 44.80
C ASP A 119 -26.71 34.34 46.20
N PRO A 120 -27.10 35.05 47.28
CA PRO A 120 -27.15 34.51 48.63
C PRO A 120 -28.08 33.31 48.81
N ASP A 121 -29.13 33.21 47.99
CA ASP A 121 -30.14 32.15 48.07
C ASP A 121 -29.76 30.93 47.20
N GLY A 122 -28.63 30.99 46.49
CA GLY A 122 -28.13 29.91 45.63
C GLY A 122 -28.64 29.97 44.19
N ALA A 123 -29.32 31.04 43.77
CA ALA A 123 -29.75 31.18 42.39
C ALA A 123 -28.56 31.54 41.47
N ILE A 124 -28.45 30.85 40.34
CA ILE A 124 -27.44 31.11 39.31
C ILE A 124 -27.87 32.32 38.49
N LEU A 125 -27.16 33.44 38.64
CA LEU A 125 -27.44 34.70 37.96
C LEU A 125 -26.73 34.79 36.60
N ALA A 126 -25.53 34.24 36.52
CA ALA A 126 -24.77 34.17 35.27
C ALA A 126 -23.88 32.94 35.25
N ARG A 127 -23.63 32.42 34.05
CA ARG A 127 -22.67 31.35 33.79
C ARG A 127 -21.80 31.72 32.61
N ARG A 128 -20.50 31.41 32.70
CA ARG A 128 -19.58 31.56 31.58
C ARG A 128 -18.53 30.46 31.56
N GLN A 129 -18.49 29.71 30.46
CA GLN A 129 -17.37 28.85 30.12
C GLN A 129 -16.22 29.71 29.59
N VAL A 130 -15.09 29.67 30.29
CA VAL A 130 -13.86 30.43 29.98
C VAL A 130 -12.98 29.65 29.02
N ARG A 131 -12.85 28.34 29.24
CA ARG A 131 -12.19 27.42 28.30
C ARG A 131 -12.87 26.06 28.35
N VAL A 132 -12.85 25.36 27.23
CA VAL A 132 -13.29 23.96 27.16
C VAL A 132 -12.10 23.01 27.35
N PRO A 133 -12.33 21.78 27.87
CA PRO A 133 -11.28 20.77 27.99
C PRO A 133 -10.61 20.50 26.64
N LYS A 134 -9.28 20.38 26.65
CA LYS A 134 -8.48 20.12 25.45
C LYS A 134 -7.58 18.91 25.66
N GLU A 135 -7.81 17.86 24.88
CA GLU A 135 -6.97 16.67 24.90
C GLU A 135 -5.60 16.92 24.26
N ASN A 136 -4.58 16.25 24.80
CA ASN A 136 -3.24 16.26 24.23
C ASN A 136 -3.19 15.46 22.93
N LYS A 137 -2.49 16.00 21.93
CA LYS A 137 -2.23 15.26 20.68
C LYS A 137 -1.38 14.02 20.98
N PRO A 138 -1.65 12.85 20.38
CA PRO A 138 -0.90 11.62 20.64
C PRO A 138 0.45 11.61 19.87
N VAL A 139 1.36 12.52 20.22
CA VAL A 139 2.63 12.76 19.50
C VAL A 139 3.51 11.49 19.43
N VAL A 140 3.55 10.69 20.50
CA VAL A 140 4.32 9.43 20.54
C VAL A 140 3.81 8.43 19.50
N LEU A 141 2.49 8.28 19.37
CA LEU A 141 1.89 7.37 18.40
C LEU A 141 2.12 7.83 16.96
N MET A 142 2.08 9.14 16.73
CA MET A 142 2.44 9.73 15.43
C MET A 142 3.90 9.42 15.07
N GLY A 143 4.83 9.52 16.03
CA GLY A 143 6.24 9.18 15.82
C GLY A 143 6.46 7.71 15.47
N ILE A 144 5.83 6.78 16.20
CA ILE A 144 5.92 5.34 15.92
C ILE A 144 5.37 5.00 14.54
N THR A 145 4.22 5.58 14.18
CA THR A 145 3.61 5.36 12.86
C THR A 145 4.53 5.81 11.73
N ALA A 146 5.14 7.00 11.86
CA ALA A 146 6.07 7.52 10.85
C ALA A 146 7.30 6.63 10.68
N LEU A 147 7.89 6.16 11.80
CA LEU A 147 9.04 5.26 11.78
C LEU A 147 8.71 3.91 11.14
N SER A 148 7.53 3.37 11.42
CA SER A 148 7.06 2.09 10.87
C SER A 148 6.99 2.12 9.33
N VAL A 149 6.45 3.20 8.76
CA VAL A 149 6.36 3.37 7.31
C VAL A 149 7.74 3.43 6.66
N VAL A 150 8.67 4.21 7.23
CA VAL A 150 10.05 4.31 6.73
C VAL A 150 10.75 2.95 6.79
N LEU A 151 10.60 2.24 7.91
CA LEU A 151 11.18 0.91 8.09
C LEU A 151 10.62 -0.11 7.08
N ALA A 152 9.31 -0.07 6.82
CA ALA A 152 8.68 -0.97 5.85
C ALA A 152 9.26 -0.77 4.44
N VAL A 153 9.38 0.48 3.98
CA VAL A 153 9.99 0.80 2.68
C VAL A 153 11.42 0.30 2.62
N PHE A 154 12.22 0.55 3.66
CA PHE A 154 13.60 0.08 3.75
C PHE A 154 13.70 -1.44 3.67
N VAL A 155 12.89 -2.17 4.44
CA VAL A 155 12.89 -3.64 4.47
C VAL A 155 12.47 -4.22 3.12
N ILE A 156 11.46 -3.66 2.46
CA ILE A 156 11.02 -4.09 1.13
C ILE A 156 12.14 -3.88 0.11
N SER A 157 12.75 -2.69 0.06
CA SER A 157 13.88 -2.41 -0.83
C SER A 157 15.08 -3.31 -0.57
N LEU A 158 15.37 -3.61 0.70
CA LEU A 158 16.45 -4.53 1.07
C LEU A 158 16.15 -5.96 0.59
N MET A 159 14.90 -6.41 0.76
CA MET A 159 14.46 -7.75 0.33
C MET A 159 14.47 -7.92 -1.19
N THR A 160 14.19 -6.87 -1.97
CA THR A 160 14.22 -6.95 -3.44
C THR A 160 15.65 -6.94 -4.00
N VAL A 161 16.60 -6.27 -3.34
CA VAL A 161 18.00 -6.19 -3.81
C VAL A 161 18.83 -7.39 -3.36
N LEU A 162 18.61 -7.92 -2.16
CA LEU A 162 19.47 -8.96 -1.58
C LEU A 162 19.00 -10.40 -1.85
N LYS A 163 17.80 -10.62 -2.38
CA LYS A 163 17.36 -11.98 -2.73
C LYS A 163 17.85 -12.33 -4.13
N PRO A 164 18.86 -13.23 -4.29
CA PRO A 164 19.04 -13.88 -5.58
C PRO A 164 17.73 -14.62 -5.90
N GLU A 165 17.28 -14.57 -7.16
CA GLU A 165 16.22 -15.46 -7.65
C GLU A 165 16.69 -16.92 -7.47
N SER A 166 16.47 -17.49 -6.29
CA SER A 166 16.83 -18.87 -5.96
C SER A 166 15.67 -19.76 -6.41
N GLY A 167 15.60 -19.98 -7.71
CA GLY A 167 14.72 -20.94 -8.37
C GLY A 167 15.44 -21.50 -9.58
N ASP A 168 15.04 -22.69 -10.04
CA ASP A 168 15.42 -23.14 -11.39
C ASP A 168 14.91 -22.07 -12.38
N PRO A 169 15.79 -21.35 -13.11
CA PRO A 169 15.37 -20.24 -13.98
C PRO A 169 14.43 -20.70 -15.10
N LEU A 170 14.35 -22.02 -15.32
CA LEU A 170 13.43 -22.64 -16.26
C LEU A 170 11.98 -22.64 -15.75
N TYR A 171 11.74 -22.43 -14.45
CA TYR A 171 10.40 -22.35 -13.84
C TYR A 171 9.99 -20.90 -13.54
N VAL A 172 8.81 -20.50 -14.02
CA VAL A 172 8.21 -19.19 -13.73
C VAL A 172 6.76 -19.38 -13.30
N ALA A 173 6.40 -18.79 -12.16
CA ALA A 173 5.02 -18.75 -11.68
C ALA A 173 4.32 -17.51 -12.23
N GLY A 174 3.31 -17.73 -13.07
CA GLY A 174 2.33 -16.72 -13.46
C GLY A 174 1.17 -16.62 -12.46
N ARG A 175 0.14 -15.85 -12.82
CA ARG A 175 -1.09 -15.73 -12.01
C ARG A 175 -1.90 -17.03 -11.97
N VAL A 176 -1.92 -17.76 -13.09
CA VAL A 176 -2.71 -18.97 -13.27
C VAL A 176 -1.81 -20.19 -13.47
N LEU A 177 -0.74 -20.03 -14.24
CA LEU A 177 0.09 -21.15 -14.67
C LEU A 177 1.48 -21.10 -14.05
N TRP A 178 1.97 -22.27 -13.66
CA TRP A 178 3.39 -22.49 -13.49
C TRP A 178 3.93 -23.05 -14.79
N ILE A 179 4.95 -22.39 -15.33
CA ILE A 179 5.51 -22.72 -16.64
C ILE A 179 6.94 -23.15 -16.43
N ARG A 180 7.28 -24.33 -16.95
CA ARG A 180 8.67 -24.77 -17.11
C ARG A 180 9.04 -24.79 -18.57
N ALA A 181 10.13 -24.14 -18.98
CA ALA A 181 10.67 -24.26 -20.33
C ALA A 181 12.12 -24.74 -20.28
N GLU A 182 12.42 -25.89 -20.89
CA GLU A 182 13.80 -26.39 -21.00
C GLU A 182 14.61 -25.55 -22.01
N ARG A 183 15.94 -25.69 -22.01
CA ARG A 183 16.79 -24.95 -22.95
C ARG A 183 16.44 -25.32 -24.40
N PRO A 184 16.43 -24.34 -25.34
CA PRO A 184 16.17 -24.61 -26.74
C PRO A 184 17.23 -25.52 -27.36
N VAL A 185 16.81 -26.42 -28.24
CA VAL A 185 17.69 -27.33 -28.98
C VAL A 185 17.49 -27.09 -30.48
N ALA A 186 18.59 -26.88 -31.20
CA ALA A 186 18.59 -26.64 -32.63
C ALA A 186 18.89 -27.94 -33.39
N GLU A 187 18.06 -28.25 -34.40
CA GLU A 187 18.18 -29.40 -35.27
C GLU A 187 18.00 -28.98 -36.74
N GLN A 188 18.65 -29.70 -37.66
CA GLN A 188 18.50 -29.41 -39.10
C GLN A 188 17.09 -29.67 -39.59
N ASN A 189 16.50 -30.77 -39.11
CA ASN A 189 15.14 -31.20 -39.31
C ASN A 189 14.68 -31.93 -38.04
N ILE A 190 13.37 -32.05 -37.81
CA ILE A 190 12.83 -32.76 -36.66
C ILE A 190 12.11 -34.00 -37.17
N ILE A 191 12.64 -35.17 -36.84
CA ILE A 191 12.09 -36.48 -37.18
C ILE A 191 11.68 -37.17 -35.88
N TYR A 192 10.40 -37.54 -35.78
CA TYR A 192 9.83 -38.13 -34.58
C TYR A 192 8.73 -39.15 -34.87
N THR A 193 8.43 -39.99 -33.89
CA THR A 193 7.29 -40.92 -33.98
C THR A 193 6.07 -40.31 -33.31
N GLY A 194 4.95 -40.25 -34.03
CA GLY A 194 3.68 -39.70 -33.53
C GLY A 194 2.47 -40.49 -34.05
N ALA A 195 1.31 -40.29 -33.42
CA ALA A 195 0.07 -40.89 -33.91
C ALA A 195 -0.45 -40.12 -35.14
N SER A 196 -0.96 -40.84 -36.15
CA SER A 196 -1.77 -40.28 -37.22
C SER A 196 -3.17 -39.94 -36.74
N THR A 197 -3.97 -39.28 -37.59
CA THR A 197 -5.40 -39.05 -37.37
C THR A 197 -6.20 -40.35 -37.15
N SER A 198 -5.69 -41.49 -37.61
CA SER A 198 -6.26 -42.83 -37.39
C SER A 198 -5.71 -43.55 -36.16
N GLY A 199 -4.84 -42.91 -35.37
CA GLY A 199 -4.21 -43.48 -34.18
C GLY A 199 -3.03 -44.41 -34.45
N LYS A 200 -2.64 -44.60 -35.72
CA LYS A 200 -1.48 -45.42 -36.10
C LYS A 200 -0.20 -44.64 -35.83
N LYS A 201 0.78 -45.24 -35.17
CA LYS A 201 2.12 -44.65 -35.04
C LYS A 201 2.85 -44.64 -36.38
N ILE A 202 3.26 -43.45 -36.81
CA ILE A 202 4.08 -43.24 -38.01
C ILE A 202 5.22 -42.26 -37.70
N THR A 203 6.22 -42.24 -38.58
CA THR A 203 7.33 -41.29 -38.51
C THR A 203 6.94 -40.01 -39.23
N TRP A 204 7.09 -38.90 -38.53
CA TRP A 204 6.86 -37.56 -39.01
C TRP A 204 8.19 -36.83 -39.16
N GLU A 205 8.23 -35.95 -40.15
CA GLU A 205 9.38 -35.09 -40.43
C GLU A 205 8.91 -33.64 -40.58
N MET A 206 9.70 -32.72 -40.04
CA MET A 206 9.57 -31.28 -40.24
C MET A 206 10.90 -30.72 -40.74
N ASN A 207 10.83 -29.89 -41.77
CA ASN A 207 11.97 -29.20 -42.35
C ASN A 207 11.79 -27.67 -42.21
N PRO A 208 12.87 -26.89 -42.06
CA PRO A 208 12.80 -25.44 -42.17
C PRO A 208 12.28 -25.03 -43.55
N VAL A 209 11.57 -23.90 -43.62
CA VAL A 209 11.15 -23.30 -44.88
C VAL A 209 12.37 -22.88 -45.71
N ASP A 210 13.36 -22.26 -45.06
CA ASP A 210 14.66 -21.96 -45.65
C ASP A 210 15.73 -22.89 -45.09
N ALA A 211 15.76 -24.12 -45.61
CA ALA A 211 16.71 -25.14 -45.17
C ALA A 211 18.19 -24.78 -45.45
N GLU A 212 18.48 -23.82 -46.32
CA GLU A 212 19.85 -23.39 -46.59
C GLU A 212 20.38 -22.53 -45.42
N ASN A 213 19.58 -21.56 -44.96
CA ASN A 213 20.03 -20.57 -43.97
C ASN A 213 19.55 -20.85 -42.54
N ASN A 214 18.45 -21.59 -42.37
CA ASN A 214 17.78 -21.78 -41.09
C ASN A 214 17.84 -23.22 -40.58
N VAL A 215 17.50 -23.35 -39.30
CA VAL A 215 17.33 -24.60 -38.55
C VAL A 215 16.02 -24.56 -37.79
N LEU A 216 15.50 -25.73 -37.44
CA LEU A 216 14.39 -25.83 -36.49
C LEU A 216 14.93 -25.83 -35.08
N VAL A 217 14.30 -25.06 -34.21
CA VAL A 217 14.62 -24.98 -32.80
C VAL A 217 13.39 -25.42 -32.02
N TYR A 218 13.51 -26.44 -31.17
CA TYR A 218 12.40 -26.84 -30.32
C TYR A 218 12.67 -26.49 -28.85
N VAL A 219 11.59 -26.17 -28.14
CA VAL A 219 11.60 -25.84 -26.71
C VAL A 219 10.57 -26.71 -26.03
N LYS A 220 11.03 -27.56 -25.10
CA LYS A 220 10.12 -28.39 -24.30
C LYS A 220 9.52 -27.56 -23.17
N VAL A 221 8.20 -27.42 -23.21
CA VAL A 221 7.41 -26.64 -22.26
C VAL A 221 6.53 -27.57 -21.44
N ARG A 222 6.44 -27.30 -20.14
CA ARG A 222 5.46 -27.89 -19.22
C ARG A 222 4.61 -26.79 -18.62
N LEU A 223 3.31 -26.96 -18.70
CA LEU A 223 2.32 -26.02 -18.17
C LEU A 223 1.56 -26.73 -17.06
N ILE A 224 1.46 -26.09 -15.89
CA ILE A 224 0.86 -26.66 -14.69
C ILE A 224 -0.16 -25.66 -14.15
N ASN A 225 -1.43 -26.07 -14.02
CA ASN A 225 -2.44 -25.24 -13.37
C ASN A 225 -2.43 -25.53 -11.86
N GLN A 226 -1.95 -24.59 -11.05
CA GLN A 226 -1.95 -24.75 -9.58
C GLN A 226 -3.05 -23.97 -8.86
N SER A 227 -3.61 -22.92 -9.48
CA SER A 227 -4.44 -21.95 -8.76
C SER A 227 -5.89 -21.88 -9.25
N SER A 228 -6.17 -22.10 -10.54
CA SER A 228 -7.52 -21.91 -11.09
C SER A 228 -8.32 -23.21 -11.11
N GLY A 229 -9.66 -23.11 -11.20
CA GLY A 229 -10.54 -24.27 -11.37
C GLY A 229 -10.30 -24.95 -12.72
N THR A 230 -10.36 -24.18 -13.81
CA THR A 230 -10.02 -24.60 -15.18
C THR A 230 -9.29 -23.46 -15.89
N ALA A 231 -8.16 -23.76 -16.52
CA ALA A 231 -7.39 -22.85 -17.35
C ALA A 231 -7.47 -23.30 -18.81
N SER A 232 -8.13 -22.49 -19.65
CA SER A 232 -8.17 -22.71 -21.09
C SER A 232 -7.13 -21.82 -21.78
N MET A 233 -6.41 -22.39 -22.75
CA MET A 233 -5.39 -21.69 -23.52
C MET A 233 -5.38 -22.15 -24.97
N LEU A 234 -5.05 -21.24 -25.87
CA LEU A 234 -4.81 -21.50 -27.27
C LEU A 234 -3.31 -21.42 -27.53
N ILE A 235 -2.74 -22.49 -28.08
CA ILE A 235 -1.33 -22.56 -28.45
C ILE A 235 -1.23 -22.40 -29.97
N ASP A 236 -0.87 -21.19 -30.37
CA ASP A 236 -0.70 -20.76 -31.77
C ASP A 236 0.59 -19.93 -31.93
N GLU A 237 0.75 -19.25 -33.07
CA GLU A 237 1.90 -18.38 -33.35
C GLU A 237 2.07 -17.22 -32.36
N ASN A 238 1.03 -16.85 -31.61
CA ASN A 238 1.07 -15.77 -30.63
C ASN A 238 1.28 -16.29 -29.20
N ALA A 239 1.32 -17.62 -29.00
CA ALA A 239 1.41 -18.21 -27.68
C ALA A 239 2.76 -17.98 -26.99
N ALA A 240 3.84 -17.82 -27.78
CA ALA A 240 5.16 -17.57 -27.27
C ALA A 240 6.06 -16.81 -28.25
N ASP A 241 7.12 -16.22 -27.73
CA ASP A 241 8.21 -15.59 -28.48
C ASP A 241 9.55 -16.15 -28.00
N LEU A 242 10.38 -16.64 -28.91
CA LEU A 242 11.76 -17.01 -28.64
C LEU A 242 12.70 -15.88 -29.11
N LEU A 243 13.53 -15.38 -28.19
CA LEU A 243 14.49 -14.31 -28.48
C LEU A 243 15.90 -14.87 -28.66
N ASP A 244 16.58 -14.38 -29.70
CA ASP A 244 17.98 -14.68 -29.95
C ASP A 244 18.94 -13.78 -29.16
N GLY A 245 20.26 -13.92 -29.38
CA GLY A 245 21.29 -13.05 -28.80
C GLY A 245 21.20 -11.58 -29.19
N ASN A 246 20.62 -11.29 -30.35
CA ASN A 246 20.42 -9.94 -30.89
C ASN A 246 19.06 -9.35 -30.48
N ARG A 247 18.32 -10.05 -29.61
CA ARG A 247 16.95 -9.71 -29.18
C ARG A 247 15.92 -9.72 -30.31
N LYS A 248 16.21 -10.40 -31.42
CA LYS A 248 15.22 -10.65 -32.47
C LYS A 248 14.25 -11.71 -31.98
N SER A 249 12.95 -11.45 -32.17
CA SER A 249 11.86 -12.34 -31.74
C SER A 249 11.45 -13.29 -32.85
N TYR A 250 11.14 -14.53 -32.48
CA TYR A 250 10.68 -15.58 -33.37
C TYR A 250 9.44 -16.25 -32.77
N GLN A 251 8.40 -16.40 -33.58
CA GLN A 251 7.15 -17.04 -33.19
C GLN A 251 7.20 -18.55 -33.47
N PRO A 252 6.44 -19.37 -32.72
CA PRO A 252 6.39 -20.80 -32.97
C PRO A 252 5.68 -21.10 -34.28
N LEU A 253 6.16 -22.15 -34.94
CA LEU A 253 5.57 -22.75 -36.12
C LEU A 253 4.50 -23.75 -35.72
N ASN A 254 3.44 -23.84 -36.54
CA ASN A 254 2.42 -24.86 -36.39
C ASN A 254 3.01 -26.27 -36.63
N SER A 255 3.32 -26.98 -35.56
CA SER A 255 3.94 -28.31 -35.61
C SER A 255 3.03 -29.40 -36.18
N ILE A 256 1.73 -29.12 -36.37
CA ILE A 256 0.78 -30.06 -36.95
C ILE A 256 0.78 -29.93 -38.48
N THR A 257 0.76 -28.70 -39.00
CA THR A 257 0.70 -28.46 -40.44
C THR A 257 2.06 -28.46 -41.13
N ASN A 258 3.14 -28.16 -40.39
CA ASN A 258 4.50 -28.21 -40.95
C ASN A 258 5.10 -29.62 -40.97
N ALA A 259 4.45 -30.60 -40.33
CA ALA A 259 4.88 -31.99 -40.33
C ALA A 259 4.31 -32.75 -41.52
N HIS A 260 5.14 -33.60 -42.13
CA HIS A 260 4.74 -34.55 -43.18
C HIS A 260 5.24 -35.95 -42.83
N THR A 261 4.71 -36.97 -43.50
CA THR A 261 5.17 -38.35 -43.29
C THR A 261 6.58 -38.49 -43.86
N ALA A 262 7.49 -39.02 -43.04
CA ALA A 262 8.88 -39.27 -43.45
C ALA A 262 8.96 -40.47 -44.41
N ASP A 263 10.04 -40.53 -45.19
CA ASP A 263 10.35 -41.67 -46.03
C ASP A 263 10.55 -42.96 -45.22
N ALA A 264 10.34 -44.10 -45.88
CA ALA A 264 10.49 -45.40 -45.24
C ALA A 264 11.96 -45.65 -44.84
N GLY A 265 12.18 -45.90 -43.54
CA GLY A 265 13.51 -46.17 -42.99
C GLY A 265 14.23 -44.95 -42.44
N THR A 266 13.63 -43.75 -42.49
CA THR A 266 14.20 -42.55 -41.86
C THR A 266 14.34 -42.73 -40.34
N GLU A 267 15.54 -42.46 -39.83
CA GLU A 267 15.86 -42.58 -38.40
C GLU A 267 15.30 -41.39 -37.60
N VAL A 268 14.76 -41.68 -36.42
CA VAL A 268 14.26 -40.67 -35.49
C VAL A 268 15.42 -39.95 -34.82
N ASN A 269 15.46 -38.62 -34.91
CA ASN A 269 16.48 -37.80 -34.24
C ASN A 269 15.96 -37.14 -32.94
N VAL A 270 14.65 -36.87 -32.82
CA VAL A 270 14.05 -36.29 -31.61
C VAL A 270 13.07 -37.29 -30.98
N ALA A 271 13.61 -38.18 -30.15
CA ALA A 271 12.80 -39.17 -29.44
C ALA A 271 11.87 -38.50 -28.42
N GLY A 272 10.61 -38.97 -28.37
CA GLY A 272 9.62 -38.46 -27.41
C GLY A 272 9.13 -37.04 -27.71
N PHE A 273 9.34 -36.53 -28.92
CA PHE A 273 8.75 -35.28 -29.37
C PHE A 273 7.22 -35.37 -29.34
N ILE A 274 6.59 -34.42 -28.65
CA ILE A 274 5.14 -34.27 -28.56
C ILE A 274 4.82 -32.86 -29.06
N PRO A 275 4.24 -32.71 -30.26
CA PRO A 275 3.89 -31.38 -30.78
C PRO A 275 2.87 -30.71 -29.86
N MET A 276 3.13 -29.45 -29.52
CA MET A 276 2.21 -28.65 -28.71
C MET A 276 1.59 -27.56 -29.59
N TRP A 277 0.32 -27.77 -30.00
CA TRP A 277 -0.43 -26.83 -30.82
C TRP A 277 -1.95 -26.99 -30.60
N GLY A 278 -2.69 -25.89 -30.68
CA GLY A 278 -4.15 -25.87 -30.53
C GLY A 278 -4.64 -25.59 -29.11
N SER A 279 -5.92 -25.87 -28.87
CA SER A 279 -6.56 -25.56 -27.59
C SER A 279 -6.29 -26.63 -26.54
N ILE A 280 -5.95 -26.17 -25.32
CA ILE A 280 -5.73 -27.03 -24.16
C ILE A 280 -6.58 -26.49 -23.01
N GLU A 281 -7.20 -27.41 -22.27
CA GLU A 281 -7.86 -27.12 -20.99
C GLU A 281 -7.17 -27.90 -19.87
N LEU A 282 -6.80 -27.20 -18.81
CA LEU A 282 -6.15 -27.78 -17.62
C LEU A 282 -6.99 -27.46 -16.39
N ASN A 283 -7.54 -28.48 -15.75
CA ASN A 283 -8.15 -28.32 -14.43
C ASN A 283 -7.10 -28.14 -13.34
N ASN A 284 -7.54 -27.73 -12.16
CA ASN A 284 -6.67 -27.58 -11.00
C ASN A 284 -5.83 -28.85 -10.74
N GLY A 285 -4.52 -28.67 -10.59
CA GLY A 285 -3.54 -29.74 -10.36
C GLY A 285 -3.13 -30.52 -11.61
N GLN A 286 -3.71 -30.23 -12.78
CA GLN A 286 -3.31 -30.88 -14.03
C GLN A 286 -2.10 -30.21 -14.67
N GLU A 287 -1.34 -31.01 -15.40
CA GLU A 287 -0.21 -30.56 -16.20
C GLU A 287 -0.23 -31.14 -17.62
N VAL A 288 0.37 -30.39 -18.55
CA VAL A 288 0.67 -30.85 -19.90
C VAL A 288 2.14 -30.56 -20.23
N SER A 289 2.79 -31.46 -20.97
CA SER A 289 4.15 -31.28 -21.47
C SER A 289 4.20 -31.56 -22.96
N GLY A 290 5.02 -30.80 -23.68
CA GLY A 290 5.21 -30.93 -25.12
C GLY A 290 6.24 -29.94 -25.64
N MET A 291 6.38 -29.84 -26.96
CA MET A 291 7.40 -29.03 -27.61
C MET A 291 6.78 -27.99 -28.53
N LEU A 292 7.22 -26.74 -28.37
CA LEU A 292 7.06 -25.69 -29.38
C LEU A 292 8.23 -25.78 -30.36
N VAL A 293 8.00 -25.43 -31.62
CA VAL A 293 9.02 -25.43 -32.67
C VAL A 293 9.11 -24.02 -33.27
N PHE A 294 10.31 -23.56 -33.56
CA PHE A 294 10.62 -22.27 -34.14
C PHE A 294 11.58 -22.47 -35.31
N GLU A 295 11.64 -21.52 -36.25
CA GLU A 295 12.66 -21.50 -37.30
C GLU A 295 13.56 -20.28 -37.15
N LEU A 296 14.87 -20.53 -36.99
CA LEU A 296 15.88 -19.50 -36.71
C LEU A 296 17.08 -19.65 -37.64
N PRO A 297 17.82 -18.56 -37.93
CA PRO A 297 19.10 -18.64 -38.63
C PRO A 297 20.08 -19.58 -37.94
N ARG A 298 20.85 -20.32 -38.73
CA ARG A 298 21.92 -21.19 -38.23
C ARG A 298 22.89 -20.43 -37.34
N GLY A 299 23.24 -21.01 -36.19
CA GLY A 299 24.18 -20.42 -35.23
C GLY A 299 23.59 -19.34 -34.32
N SER A 300 22.27 -19.10 -34.35
CA SER A 300 21.62 -18.21 -33.39
C SER A 300 21.81 -18.68 -31.95
N SER A 301 22.12 -17.77 -31.04
CA SER A 301 22.11 -18.03 -29.59
C SER A 301 20.73 -17.78 -29.00
N PHE A 302 20.40 -18.38 -27.86
CA PHE A 302 19.09 -18.23 -27.21
C PHE A 302 19.20 -17.49 -25.89
N THR A 303 18.35 -16.49 -25.68
CA THR A 303 18.40 -15.66 -24.47
C THR A 303 17.14 -15.76 -23.63
N GLU A 304 15.98 -15.79 -24.26
CA GLU A 304 14.70 -15.64 -23.55
C GLU A 304 13.56 -16.32 -24.30
N LEU A 305 12.66 -16.98 -23.57
CA LEU A 305 11.34 -17.37 -24.06
C LEU A 305 10.29 -16.55 -23.30
N ARG A 306 9.43 -15.85 -24.05
CA ARG A 306 8.26 -15.19 -23.51
C ARG A 306 7.05 -16.04 -23.79
N TRP A 307 6.27 -16.31 -22.76
CA TRP A 307 4.99 -16.98 -22.86
C TRP A 307 3.87 -15.95 -22.76
N ASN A 308 2.90 -16.02 -23.67
CA ASN A 308 1.81 -15.05 -23.77
C ASN A 308 0.40 -15.68 -23.75
N ALA A 309 0.30 -17.02 -23.83
CA ALA A 309 -1.00 -17.70 -23.87
C ALA A 309 -1.61 -17.86 -22.46
N SER A 310 -2.79 -17.28 -22.23
CA SER A 310 -3.55 -17.27 -20.95
C SER A 310 -2.88 -16.49 -19.81
N ASP A 311 -1.55 -16.57 -19.70
CA ASP A 311 -0.71 -15.84 -18.75
C ASP A 311 0.49 -15.22 -19.47
N SER A 312 1.18 -14.29 -18.79
CA SER A 312 2.42 -13.70 -19.29
C SER A 312 3.60 -14.08 -18.40
N ALA A 313 4.62 -14.73 -18.97
CA ALA A 313 5.82 -15.13 -18.25
C ALA A 313 7.07 -14.96 -19.11
N ILE A 314 8.20 -14.66 -18.47
CA ILE A 314 9.50 -14.47 -19.13
C ILE A 314 10.49 -15.47 -18.53
N ILE A 315 10.97 -16.40 -19.34
CA ILE A 315 11.98 -17.39 -18.99
C ILE A 315 13.30 -16.98 -19.63
N ARG A 316 14.36 -16.83 -18.82
CA ARG A 316 15.69 -16.44 -19.31
C ARG A 316 16.66 -17.62 -19.27
N TYR A 317 17.33 -17.87 -20.38
CA TYR A 317 18.34 -18.90 -20.49
C TYR A 317 19.70 -18.33 -20.07
N ARG A 318 20.31 -18.91 -19.03
CA ARG A 318 21.68 -18.63 -18.58
C ARG A 318 22.61 -19.77 -18.98
#